data_AF-A0A7J7QCW6-F1
#
_entry.id   AF-A0A7J7QCW6-F1
#
_cell.length_a   1.000
_cell.length_b   1.000
_cell.length_c   1.000
_cell.angle_alpha   90.00
_cell.angle_beta   90.00
_cell.angle_gamma   90.00
#
_symmetry.space_group_name_H-M   'P 1'
#
loop_
_entity.id
_entity.type
_entity.pdbx_description
1 polymer ?
#
loop_
_entity_poly.entity_id
_entity_poly.type
_entity_poly.pdbx_seq_one_letter_code
_entity_poly.pdbx_strand_id
1 'polypeptide(L)'
;MPATERDQKWVALPQWKALSLARHPVAIPLTNCAAEPSVLAASRAKTEEEKKRLTGAGLLVVDTVVPGPLDPNAFYLVKQHNEQRLALAEGAKLAGDGGVAAVAPIAAVLFLCRPPNRESAITSAELLQL
;
A
#
# COMPACT_ATOMS: atom_id res chain seq x y z
N MET A 1 -10.96 20.37 -15.59
CA MET A 1 -9.73 20.37 -16.39
C MET A 1 -9.02 19.04 -16.13
N PRO A 2 -8.93 18.12 -17.10
CA PRO A 2 -8.19 16.88 -16.92
C PRO A 2 -6.71 17.21 -16.63
N ALA A 3 -6.07 16.44 -15.75
CA ALA A 3 -4.65 16.60 -15.49
C ALA A 3 -3.88 16.45 -16.81
N THR A 4 -3.28 17.55 -17.29
CA THR A 4 -2.34 17.51 -18.41
C THR A 4 -1.20 16.57 -18.04
N GLU A 5 -0.79 15.69 -18.97
CA GLU A 5 0.25 14.63 -18.86
C GLU A 5 1.61 14.99 -18.21
N ARG A 6 1.82 16.22 -17.73
CA ARG A 6 3.12 16.81 -17.39
C ARG A 6 3.61 16.61 -15.95
N ASP A 7 2.87 15.93 -15.07
CA ASP A 7 3.27 15.69 -13.67
C ASP A 7 3.21 14.21 -13.25
N GLN A 8 3.62 13.30 -14.14
CA GLN A 8 3.75 11.89 -13.79
C GLN A 8 5.04 11.66 -12.99
N LYS A 9 4.91 11.03 -11.82
CA LYS A 9 6.04 10.58 -10.99
C LYS A 9 6.13 9.07 -11.05
N TRP A 10 7.33 8.57 -11.33
CA TRP A 10 7.60 7.14 -11.48
C TRP A 10 8.61 6.68 -10.42
N VAL A 11 8.50 5.41 -10.03
CA VAL A 11 9.45 4.75 -9.12
C VAL A 11 9.81 3.38 -9.70
N ALA A 12 11.10 3.06 -9.69
CA ALA A 12 11.57 1.72 -10.02
C ALA A 12 11.48 0.85 -8.77
N LEU A 13 10.87 -0.32 -8.89
CA LEU A 13 10.79 -1.34 -7.84
C LEU A 13 11.38 -2.66 -8.34
N PRO A 14 11.90 -3.52 -7.45
CA PRO A 14 12.29 -4.87 -7.83
C PRO A 14 11.12 -5.62 -8.47
N GLN A 15 11.43 -6.58 -9.36
CA GLN A 15 10.43 -7.41 -10.03
C GLN A 15 9.85 -8.48 -9.08
N TRP A 16 9.18 -8.05 -8.02
CA TRP A 16 8.45 -8.96 -7.14
C TRP A 16 7.28 -9.58 -7.88
N LYS A 17 7.01 -10.86 -7.57
CA LYS A 17 5.93 -11.63 -8.22
C LYS A 17 4.57 -10.94 -8.17
N ALA A 18 4.24 -10.29 -7.05
CA ALA A 18 2.98 -9.55 -6.90
C ALA A 18 2.89 -8.37 -7.89
N LEU A 19 3.99 -7.66 -8.12
CA LEU A 19 4.06 -6.55 -9.07
C LEU A 19 4.07 -7.03 -10.52
N SER A 20 4.75 -8.15 -10.82
CA SER A 20 4.81 -8.70 -12.18
C SER A 20 3.47 -9.23 -12.69
N LEU A 21 2.55 -9.57 -11.78
CA LEU A 21 1.20 -10.05 -12.11
C LEU A 21 0.16 -8.93 -12.09
N ALA A 22 0.53 -7.73 -11.62
CA ALA A 22 -0.36 -6.58 -11.56
C ALA A 22 -0.66 -6.06 -12.96
N ARG A 23 -1.92 -5.68 -13.21
CA ARG A 23 -2.36 -5.17 -14.52
C ARG A 23 -2.12 -3.68 -14.63
N HIS A 24 -2.42 -2.93 -13.58
CA HIS A 24 -2.22 -1.48 -13.55
C HIS A 24 -1.73 -1.03 -12.17
N PRO A 25 -0.44 -1.29 -11.87
CA PRO A 25 0.15 -0.97 -10.58
C PRO A 25 0.34 0.54 -10.40
N VAL A 26 0.02 1.03 -9.21
CA VAL A 26 0.22 2.42 -8.78
C VAL A 26 0.90 2.43 -7.41
N ALA A 27 1.86 3.33 -7.24
CA ALA A 27 2.53 3.55 -5.96
C ALA A 27 2.03 4.85 -5.32
N ILE A 28 1.57 4.77 -4.07
CA ILE A 28 1.07 5.90 -3.29
C ILE A 28 2.09 6.21 -2.19
N PRO A 29 2.71 7.40 -2.20
CA PRO A 29 3.64 7.79 -1.16
C PRO A 29 2.90 8.07 0.15
N LEU A 30 3.42 7.49 1.23
CA LEU A 30 3.00 7.76 2.60
C LEU A 30 4.12 8.50 3.31
N THR A 31 3.81 9.65 3.91
CA THR A 31 4.79 10.44 4.68
C THR A 31 5.16 9.75 5.99
N ASN A 32 4.18 9.11 6.64
CA ASN A 32 4.37 8.31 7.84
C ASN A 32 3.43 7.11 7.86
N CYS A 33 3.93 5.89 7.63
CA CYS A 33 3.10 4.68 7.64
C CYS A 33 2.46 4.40 9.01
N ALA A 34 3.09 4.80 10.11
CA ALA A 34 2.51 4.67 11.45
C ALA A 34 1.42 5.72 11.74
N ALA A 35 1.37 6.82 10.98
CA ALA A 35 0.30 7.81 11.14
C ALA A 35 -0.99 7.40 10.43
N GLU A 36 -0.92 6.42 9.51
CA GLU A 36 -2.07 5.93 8.77
C GLU A 36 -2.77 4.78 9.52
N PRO A 37 -3.95 5.02 10.14
CA PRO A 37 -4.63 3.99 10.95
C PRO A 37 -4.96 2.74 10.14
N SER A 38 -5.28 2.94 8.86
CA SER A 38 -5.50 1.88 7.88
C SER A 38 -4.28 0.99 7.67
N VAL A 39 -3.07 1.55 7.67
CA VAL A 39 -1.83 0.78 7.54
C VAL A 39 -1.49 0.05 8.83
N LEU A 40 -1.70 0.68 9.98
CA LEU A 40 -1.54 0.02 11.28
C LEU A 40 -2.51 -1.16 11.45
N ALA A 41 -3.77 -1.00 11.05
CA ALA A 41 -4.74 -2.08 11.07
C ALA A 41 -4.30 -3.24 10.14
N ALA A 42 -3.77 -2.91 8.96
CA ALA A 42 -3.35 -3.91 7.99
C ALA A 42 -2.05 -4.65 8.37
N SER A 43 -1.10 -3.96 9.02
CA SER A 43 0.21 -4.54 9.37
C SER A 43 0.14 -5.59 10.47
N ARG A 44 -0.98 -5.68 11.19
CA ARG A 44 -1.14 -6.51 12.40
C ARG A 44 -0.09 -6.22 13.49
N ALA A 45 0.56 -5.05 13.44
CA ALA A 45 1.50 -4.61 14.48
C ALA A 45 0.75 -4.39 15.80
N LYS A 46 1.00 -5.26 16.78
CA LYS A 46 0.32 -5.23 18.09
C LYS A 46 1.20 -4.59 19.16
N THR A 47 2.52 -4.73 19.04
CA THR A 47 3.47 -4.18 20.01
C THR A 47 3.92 -2.77 19.63
N GLU A 48 4.31 -1.98 20.63
CA GLU A 48 4.87 -0.65 20.38
C GLU A 48 6.16 -0.69 19.56
N GLU A 49 6.95 -1.77 19.68
CA GLU A 49 8.15 -1.95 18.86
C GLU A 49 7.81 -2.21 17.39
N GLU A 50 6.80 -3.05 17.10
CA GLU A 50 6.31 -3.28 15.74
C GLU A 50 5.74 -2.01 15.11
N LYS A 51 4.99 -1.22 15.89
CA LYS A 51 4.48 0.08 15.44
C LYS A 51 5.63 1.06 15.16
N LYS A 52 6.68 1.08 15.98
CA LYS A 52 7.86 1.91 15.75
C LYS A 52 8.57 1.56 14.44
N ARG A 53 8.56 0.29 14.01
CA ARG A 53 9.13 -0.11 12.70
C ARG A 53 8.36 0.47 11.51
N LEU A 54 7.09 0.85 11.71
CA LEU A 54 6.25 1.52 10.72
C LEU A 54 6.42 3.06 10.74
N THR A 55 7.16 3.62 11.70
CA THR A 55 7.37 5.07 11.77
C THR A 55 8.23 5.57 10.61
N GLY A 56 7.73 6.50 9.81
CA GLY A 56 8.45 7.13 8.69
C GLY A 56 7.82 6.84 7.34
N ALA A 57 8.50 7.23 6.26
CA ALA A 57 7.95 7.16 4.92
C ALA A 57 7.77 5.73 4.40
N GLY A 58 6.89 5.56 3.43
CA GLY A 58 6.72 4.30 2.70
C GLY A 58 5.99 4.50 1.37
N LEU A 59 5.94 3.43 0.58
CA LEU A 59 5.22 3.38 -0.68
C LEU A 59 4.21 2.25 -0.61
N LEU A 60 2.93 2.61 -0.59
CA LEU A 60 1.84 1.64 -0.71
C LEU A 60 1.65 1.30 -2.19
N VAL A 61 1.84 0.04 -2.56
CA VAL A 61 1.70 -0.40 -3.94
C VAL A 61 0.40 -1.16 -4.09
N VAL A 62 -0.40 -0.74 -5.06
CA VAL A 62 -1.74 -1.25 -5.32
C VAL A 62 -1.91 -1.57 -6.80
N ASP A 63 -2.81 -2.49 -7.14
CA ASP A 63 -3.30 -2.69 -8.51
C ASP A 63 -4.71 -2.08 -8.60
N THR A 64 -4.89 -1.13 -9.51
CA THR A 64 -6.20 -0.47 -9.72
C THR A 64 -7.22 -1.40 -10.38
N VAL A 65 -6.80 -2.56 -10.88
CA VAL A 65 -7.71 -3.60 -11.37
C VAL A 65 -7.96 -4.61 -10.26
N VAL A 66 -9.22 -4.76 -9.85
CA VAL A 66 -9.66 -5.79 -8.89
C VAL A 66 -10.44 -6.87 -9.63
N PRO A 67 -9.80 -7.98 -10.03
CA PRO A 67 -10.48 -9.03 -10.79
C PRO A 67 -11.24 -10.00 -9.85
N GLY A 68 -12.50 -10.26 -10.18
CA GLY A 68 -13.26 -11.37 -9.58
C GLY A 68 -13.75 -11.12 -8.15
N PRO A 69 -14.09 -12.20 -7.41
CA PRO A 69 -14.55 -12.09 -6.03
C PRO A 69 -13.43 -11.58 -5.12
N LEU A 70 -13.79 -10.86 -4.07
CA LEU A 70 -12.84 -10.34 -3.10
C LEU A 70 -12.24 -11.47 -2.27
N ASP A 71 -10.92 -11.49 -2.13
CA ASP A 71 -10.22 -12.38 -1.22
C ASP A 71 -10.42 -11.87 0.21
N PRO A 72 -11.04 -12.65 1.11
CA PRO A 72 -11.29 -12.22 2.48
C PRO A 72 -10.02 -11.89 3.27
N ASN A 73 -8.86 -12.40 2.86
CA ASN A 73 -7.57 -12.18 3.53
C ASN A 73 -6.78 -11.01 2.94
N ALA A 74 -7.22 -10.43 1.83
CA ALA A 74 -6.56 -9.31 1.18
C ALA A 74 -7.01 -7.96 1.76
N PHE A 75 -6.23 -6.92 1.45
CA PHE A 75 -6.60 -5.53 1.72
C PHE A 75 -6.90 -4.81 0.42
N TYR A 76 -7.84 -3.88 0.49
CA TYR A 76 -8.29 -3.09 -0.65
C TYR A 76 -8.32 -1.61 -0.28
N LEU A 77 -8.09 -0.76 -1.28
CA LEU A 77 -8.41 0.66 -1.15
C LEU A 77 -9.90 0.87 -1.43
N VAL A 78 -10.51 1.70 -0.60
CA VAL A 78 -11.90 2.13 -0.72
C VAL A 78 -11.98 3.65 -0.57
N LYS A 79 -13.00 4.26 -1.18
CA LYS A 79 -13.29 5.69 -1.03
C LYS A 79 -14.26 5.88 0.14
N GLN A 80 -13.87 6.66 1.14
CA GLN A 80 -14.80 7.01 2.22
C GLN A 80 -15.81 8.07 1.73
N HIS A 81 -17.10 7.80 1.96
CA HIS A 81 -18.22 8.57 1.41
C HIS A 81 -18.20 10.07 1.73
N ASN A 82 -17.60 10.50 2.84
CA ASN A 82 -17.68 11.90 3.31
C ASN A 82 -16.43 12.77 3.06
N GLU A 83 -15.26 12.20 2.77
CA GLU A 83 -14.01 13.00 2.88
C GLU A 83 -13.12 13.01 1.62
N GLN A 84 -13.54 12.38 0.52
CA GLN A 84 -12.65 12.06 -0.62
C GLN A 84 -11.32 11.40 -0.18
N ARG A 85 -11.29 10.82 1.02
CA ARG A 85 -10.12 10.13 1.55
C ARG A 85 -10.17 8.67 1.14
N LEU A 86 -8.98 8.15 0.84
CA LEU A 86 -8.77 6.73 0.62
C LEU A 86 -8.56 6.07 1.97
N ALA A 87 -9.15 4.89 2.15
CA ALA A 87 -8.96 4.05 3.32
C ALA A 87 -8.64 2.62 2.91
N LEU A 88 -7.93 1.89 3.78
CA LEU A 88 -7.74 0.45 3.62
C LEU A 88 -8.88 -0.30 4.31
N ALA A 89 -9.43 -1.30 3.62
CA ALA A 89 -10.43 -2.21 4.13
C ALA A 89 -10.00 -3.66 3.90
N GLU A 90 -10.32 -4.54 4.86
CA GLU A 90 -10.13 -5.98 4.73
C GLU A 90 -11.18 -6.57 3.79
N GLY A 91 -10.78 -7.51 2.93
CA GLY A 91 -11.70 -8.19 2.03
C GLY A 91 -12.84 -8.89 2.77
N ALA A 92 -12.59 -9.46 3.96
CA ALA A 92 -13.62 -10.09 4.78
C ALA A 92 -14.73 -9.12 5.19
N LYS A 93 -14.38 -7.84 5.43
CA LYS A 93 -15.34 -6.79 5.79
C LYS A 93 -16.12 -6.30 4.58
N LEU A 94 -15.50 -6.34 3.39
CA LEU A 94 -16.16 -5.97 2.13
C LEU A 94 -17.05 -7.09 1.56
N ALA A 95 -16.75 -8.35 1.89
CA ALA A 95 -17.49 -9.52 1.42
C ALA A 95 -18.66 -9.92 2.34
N GLY A 96 -18.79 -9.34 3.53
CA GLY A 96 -19.83 -9.69 4.50
C GLY A 96 -21.16 -8.98 4.26
N ASP A 97 -22.26 -9.74 4.26
CA ASP A 97 -23.65 -9.31 3.98
C ASP A 97 -24.28 -8.29 4.99
N GLY A 98 -23.52 -7.66 5.88
CA GLY A 98 -24.13 -6.93 7.01
C GLY A 98 -23.34 -5.81 7.69
N GLY A 99 -22.24 -5.30 7.14
CA GLY A 99 -21.44 -4.30 7.87
C GLY A 99 -20.68 -3.33 6.98
N VAL A 100 -21.16 -2.09 6.94
CA VAL A 100 -20.60 -0.93 6.22
C VAL A 100 -20.80 -0.99 4.70
N ALA A 101 -22.07 -0.80 4.29
CA ALA A 101 -22.54 -0.31 2.99
C ALA A 101 -21.57 -0.47 1.80
N ALA A 102 -21.71 -1.55 1.02
CA ALA A 102 -21.51 -1.58 -0.43
C ALA A 102 -20.41 -0.67 -1.05
N VAL A 103 -19.24 -0.51 -0.39
CA VAL A 103 -18.17 0.33 -0.94
C VAL A 103 -17.35 -0.54 -1.87
N ALA A 104 -17.54 -0.34 -3.18
CA ALA A 104 -16.74 -1.04 -4.19
C ALA A 104 -15.25 -0.72 -4.00
N PRO A 105 -14.37 -1.73 -3.92
CA PRO A 105 -12.94 -1.49 -3.84
C PRO A 105 -12.45 -0.85 -5.14
N ILE A 106 -11.58 0.15 -5.00
CA ILE A 106 -11.00 0.88 -6.13
C ILE A 106 -9.63 0.32 -6.56
N ALA A 107 -8.97 -0.43 -5.67
CA ALA A 107 -7.69 -1.07 -5.94
C ALA A 107 -7.42 -2.20 -4.93
N ALA A 108 -6.68 -3.22 -5.35
CA ALA A 108 -6.17 -4.28 -4.49
C ALA A 108 -4.77 -3.90 -3.97
N VAL A 109 -4.52 -4.07 -2.68
CA VAL A 109 -3.20 -3.79 -2.09
C VAL A 109 -2.27 -4.95 -2.38
N LEU A 110 -1.13 -4.67 -3.00
CA LEU A 110 -0.11 -5.68 -3.29
C LEU A 110 0.86 -5.80 -2.12
N PHE A 111 1.45 -4.68 -1.69
CA PHE A 111 2.39 -4.63 -0.57
C PHE A 111 2.68 -3.18 -0.14
N LEU A 112 3.26 -3.02 1.04
CA LEU A 112 3.81 -1.76 1.54
C LEU A 112 5.34 -1.86 1.52
N CYS A 113 5.99 -0.98 0.75
CA CYS A 113 7.44 -0.83 0.77
C CYS A 113 7.87 0.21 1.78
N ARG A 114 8.96 -0.07 2.46
CA ARG A 114 9.63 0.83 3.38
C ARG A 114 11.03 1.12 2.85
N PRO A 115 11.52 2.37 2.94
CA PRO A 115 12.92 2.66 2.67
C PRO A 115 13.81 1.78 3.55
N PRO A 116 15.00 1.38 3.07
CA PRO A 116 15.96 0.72 3.92
C PRO A 116 16.30 1.63 5.11
N ASN A 117 16.35 1.07 6.33
CA ASN A 117 16.91 1.79 7.46
C ASN A 117 18.36 2.15 7.14
N ARG A 118 18.81 3.35 7.51
CA ARG A 118 20.18 3.84 7.22
C ARG A 118 21.27 2.87 7.68
N GLU A 119 21.03 2.11 8.75
CA GLU A 119 21.94 1.07 9.26
C GLU A 119 22.12 -0.12 8.31
N SER A 120 21.17 -0.37 7.39
CA SER A 120 21.18 -1.48 6.43
C SER A 120 21.64 -1.08 5.03
N ALA A 121 21.93 0.21 4.79
CA ALA A 121 22.23 0.76 3.46
C ALA A 121 23.71 0.62 3.03
N ILE A 122 24.54 -0.09 3.82
CA ILE A 122 25.99 -0.23 3.60
C ILE A 122 26.34 -1.16 2.42
N THR A 123 25.38 -1.88 1.85
CA THR A 123 25.68 -3.01 0.94
C THR A 123 26.09 -2.62 -0.50
N SER A 124 25.83 -1.39 -0.97
CA SER A 124 26.13 -1.05 -2.38
C SER A 124 27.46 -0.31 -2.57
N ALA A 125 27.96 0.40 -1.56
CA ALA A 125 29.18 1.21 -1.69
C ALA A 125 30.47 0.42 -1.41
N GLU A 126 30.38 -0.68 -0.66
CA GLU A 126 31.54 -1.52 -0.31
C GLU A 126 31.84 -2.60 -1.37
N LEU A 127 30.91 -2.88 -2.30
CA LEU A 127 31.07 -3.91 -3.33
C LEU A 127 32.13 -3.60 -4.41
N LEU A 128 32.69 -2.38 -4.42
CA LEU A 128 33.77 -1.96 -5.32
C LEU A 128 35.13 -1.79 -4.63
N GLN A 129 35.27 -2.22 -3.36
CA GLN A 129 36.54 -2.17 -2.63
C GLN A 129 37.31 -3.51 -2.65
N LEU A 130 37.24 -4.25 -3.77
CA LEU A 130 38.12 -5.41 -4.02
C LEU A 130 39.25 -5.02 -4.98
#